data_AF-X1ITY6-F1
#
_entry.id   AF-X1ITY6-F1
#
_cell.length_a   1.000
_cell.length_b   1.000
_cell.length_c   1.000
_cell.angle_alpha   90.00
_cell.angle_beta   90.00
_cell.angle_gamma   90.00
#
_symmetry.space_group_name_H-M   'P 1'
#
loop_
_entity.id
_entity.type
_entity.pdbx_description
1 polymer ?
#
loop_
_entity_poly.entity_id
_entity_poly.type
_entity_poly.pdbx_seq_one_letter_code
_entity_poly.pdbx_strand_id
1 'polypeptide(L)'
;ESNAVALVLLANGDSLCSGSLLNNTAQDFRAYFLTAFHCIDVNDNGSISPTEESNAENWAFRFRYKKTSCGGSQVATYFTYNKDNLRAAWYTTDFALVELQDSPLSDPRVAFLGWDRTGSTPTNGTCIHHPSGDVMKISFDYEGLSETSYGSNNGTNYWKVDWDIGATEPGSSGSPLFDQNKRVIGQLSGGYSACGASDMRDWYGCFYRSWTGGGTNSTRLCNWLDPNNTGAQIINIMYPYITGPSLVCTSNSTFTLHNRPSGTTVNWTKSSNLQPVSGQGTDNYTV
;
A
#
# COMPACT_ATOMS: atom_id res chain seq x y z
N GLU A 1 -3.75 7.23 -2.31
CA GLU A 1 -3.48 5.85 -2.73
C GLU A 1 -2.07 5.70 -3.30
N SER A 2 -1.75 6.25 -4.48
CA SER A 2 -0.44 6.04 -5.15
C SER A 2 0.82 6.37 -4.33
N ASN A 3 0.70 7.25 -3.33
CA ASN A 3 1.81 7.66 -2.45
C ASN A 3 2.24 6.57 -1.44
N ALA A 4 1.49 5.48 -1.34
CA ALA A 4 1.79 4.35 -0.48
C ALA A 4 2.35 3.14 -1.23
N VAL A 5 2.25 3.14 -2.57
CA VAL A 5 2.67 2.02 -3.42
C VAL A 5 4.14 2.18 -3.80
N ALA A 6 4.88 1.08 -3.76
CA ALA A 6 6.30 1.05 -4.12
C ALA A 6 6.63 -0.13 -5.03
N LEU A 7 7.69 0.06 -5.82
CA LEU A 7 8.41 -1.01 -6.49
C LEU A 7 9.35 -1.66 -5.46
N VAL A 8 9.29 -2.98 -5.34
CA VAL A 8 10.20 -3.80 -4.53
C VAL A 8 11.35 -4.25 -5.41
N LEU A 9 12.57 -4.06 -4.89
CA LEU A 9 13.82 -4.38 -5.56
C LEU A 9 14.63 -5.35 -4.71
N LEU A 10 15.34 -6.26 -5.38
CA LEU A 10 16.38 -7.06 -4.75
C LEU A 10 17.56 -6.19 -4.31
N ALA A 11 18.42 -6.73 -3.45
CA ALA A 11 19.60 -6.03 -2.93
C ALA A 11 20.58 -5.55 -4.03
N ASN A 12 20.58 -6.22 -5.19
CA ASN A 12 21.37 -5.83 -6.36
C ASN A 12 20.70 -4.75 -7.23
N GLY A 13 19.49 -4.31 -6.87
CA GLY A 13 18.71 -3.28 -7.58
C GLY A 13 17.77 -3.80 -8.65
N ASP A 14 17.72 -5.11 -8.90
CA ASP A 14 16.81 -5.71 -9.86
C ASP A 14 15.36 -5.61 -9.39
N SER A 15 14.44 -5.35 -10.31
CA SER A 15 13.01 -5.32 -10.00
C SER A 15 12.49 -6.70 -9.64
N LEU A 16 11.78 -6.78 -8.52
CA LEU A 16 11.22 -8.04 -8.02
C LEU A 16 9.70 -8.05 -8.10
N CYS A 17 9.06 -7.18 -7.31
CA CYS A 17 7.63 -7.19 -7.06
C CYS A 17 7.12 -5.77 -6.80
N SER A 18 5.85 -5.64 -6.44
CA SER A 18 5.20 -4.42 -5.99
C SER A 18 4.72 -4.60 -4.55
N GLY A 19 4.26 -3.51 -3.93
CA GLY A 19 3.54 -3.60 -2.66
C GLY A 19 3.12 -2.24 -2.15
N SER A 20 2.61 -2.19 -0.92
CA SER A 20 2.12 -0.93 -0.36
C SER A 20 2.18 -0.82 1.16
N LEU A 21 2.37 0.40 1.65
CA LEU A 21 2.28 0.70 3.07
C LEU A 21 0.83 0.65 3.56
N LEU A 22 0.63 0.05 4.73
CA LEU A 22 -0.66 -0.08 5.40
C LEU A 22 -0.72 0.72 6.70
N ASN A 23 -1.86 1.33 6.95
CA ASN A 23 -2.21 1.88 8.25
C ASN A 23 -2.56 0.73 9.23
N ASN A 24 -2.53 1.03 10.53
CA ASN A 24 -2.98 0.12 11.59
C ASN A 24 -3.91 0.87 12.58
N THR A 25 -4.55 0.15 13.49
CA THR A 25 -5.51 0.75 14.43
C THR A 25 -4.88 1.64 15.50
N ALA A 26 -3.57 1.54 15.72
CA ALA A 26 -2.84 2.44 16.62
C ALA A 26 -2.53 3.80 15.99
N GLN A 27 -2.66 3.94 14.65
CA GLN A 27 -2.36 5.16 13.90
C GLN A 27 -0.97 5.73 14.24
N ASP A 28 -0.01 4.83 14.46
CA ASP A 28 1.33 5.14 14.95
C ASP A 28 2.37 5.30 13.83
N PHE A 29 1.92 5.21 12.58
CA PHE A 29 2.74 5.28 11.38
C PHE A 29 3.85 4.21 11.27
N ARG A 30 3.70 3.07 11.95
CA ARG A 30 4.60 1.92 11.70
C ARG A 30 4.55 1.49 10.25
N ALA A 31 5.72 1.34 9.63
CA ALA A 31 5.93 1.13 8.21
C ALA A 31 5.65 -0.31 7.75
N TYR A 32 4.46 -0.82 8.08
CA TYR A 32 3.99 -2.10 7.58
C TYR A 32 3.75 -2.04 6.09
N PHE A 33 4.39 -2.94 5.35
CA PHE A 33 4.35 -3.01 3.90
C PHE A 33 3.82 -4.38 3.48
N LEU A 34 2.69 -4.39 2.79
CA LEU A 34 2.06 -5.59 2.24
C LEU A 34 2.62 -5.89 0.84
N THR A 35 3.00 -7.15 0.63
CA THR A 35 3.45 -7.72 -0.63
C THR A 35 3.00 -9.20 -0.72
N ALA A 36 3.46 -9.95 -1.72
CA ALA A 36 3.10 -11.35 -1.92
C ALA A 36 4.11 -12.34 -1.29
N PHE A 37 3.60 -13.50 -0.85
CA PHE A 37 4.41 -14.57 -0.27
C PHE A 37 5.40 -15.14 -1.29
N HIS A 38 4.96 -15.39 -2.52
CA HIS A 38 5.80 -15.95 -3.58
C HIS A 38 6.96 -15.03 -4.00
N CYS A 39 6.92 -13.73 -3.66
CA CYS A 39 8.06 -12.84 -3.85
C CYS A 39 9.24 -13.21 -2.92
N ILE A 40 8.94 -13.83 -1.76
CA ILE A 40 9.94 -14.30 -0.79
C ILE A 40 10.32 -15.76 -1.06
N ASP A 41 9.34 -16.62 -1.31
CA ASP A 41 9.53 -18.05 -1.60
C ASP A 41 10.00 -18.27 -3.05
N VAL A 42 11.24 -17.88 -3.34
CA VAL A 42 11.84 -17.90 -4.68
C VAL A 42 11.98 -19.31 -5.26
N ASN A 43 11.91 -20.33 -4.40
CA ASN A 43 12.00 -21.73 -4.82
C ASN A 43 10.63 -22.41 -4.98
N ASP A 44 9.54 -21.70 -4.66
CA ASP A 44 8.13 -22.11 -4.84
C ASP A 44 7.79 -23.45 -4.16
N ASN A 45 8.26 -23.65 -2.93
CA ASN A 45 7.97 -24.87 -2.16
C ASN A 45 6.84 -24.72 -1.13
N GLY A 46 6.27 -23.51 -1.02
CA GLY A 46 5.20 -23.18 -0.10
C GLY A 46 5.67 -22.89 1.33
N SER A 47 6.96 -22.64 1.55
CA SER A 47 7.55 -22.32 2.85
C SER A 47 8.71 -21.34 2.74
N ILE A 48 8.84 -20.44 3.72
CA ILE A 48 9.95 -19.47 3.77
C ILE A 48 11.08 -20.07 4.61
N SER A 49 12.22 -20.29 3.98
CA SER A 49 13.45 -20.69 4.66
C SER A 49 14.14 -19.49 5.34
N PRO A 50 15.03 -19.71 6.33
CA PRO A 50 15.82 -18.63 6.93
C PRO A 50 16.68 -17.86 5.93
N THR A 51 17.07 -18.50 4.82
CA THR A 51 17.84 -17.83 3.74
C THR A 51 16.94 -16.89 2.94
N GLU A 52 15.72 -17.30 2.62
CA GLU A 52 14.74 -16.46 1.92
C GLU A 52 14.29 -15.28 2.78
N GLU A 53 14.03 -15.52 4.06
CA GLU A 53 13.76 -14.45 5.03
C GLU A 53 14.92 -13.45 5.07
N SER A 54 16.16 -13.92 5.23
CA SER A 54 17.33 -13.04 5.25
C SER A 54 17.53 -12.29 3.93
N ASN A 55 17.22 -12.89 2.78
CA ASN A 55 17.27 -12.21 1.49
C ASN A 55 16.19 -11.14 1.36
N ALA A 56 14.97 -11.43 1.85
CA ALA A 56 13.86 -10.49 1.86
C ALA A 56 14.18 -9.25 2.72
N GLU A 57 14.79 -9.44 3.89
CA GLU A 57 15.20 -8.35 4.78
C GLU A 57 16.29 -7.42 4.19
N ASN A 58 16.83 -7.74 3.01
CA ASN A 58 17.75 -6.90 2.25
C ASN A 58 17.10 -6.22 1.04
N TRP A 59 15.78 -6.28 0.90
CA TRP A 59 15.06 -5.60 -0.17
C TRP A 59 15.13 -4.08 -0.05
N ALA A 60 14.83 -3.44 -1.19
CA ALA A 60 14.70 -2.00 -1.30
C ALA A 60 13.33 -1.62 -1.87
N PHE A 61 12.74 -0.56 -1.33
CA PHE A 61 11.37 -0.13 -1.59
C PHE A 61 11.37 1.26 -2.20
N ARG A 62 11.11 1.34 -3.51
CA ARG A 62 11.16 2.59 -4.29
C ARG A 62 9.78 3.17 -4.47
N PHE A 63 9.50 4.24 -3.75
CA PHE A 63 8.23 4.98 -3.79
C PHE A 63 8.27 6.10 -4.85
N ARG A 64 7.09 6.50 -5.33
CA ARG A 64 6.90 7.56 -6.34
C ARG A 64 7.63 7.32 -7.67
N TYR A 65 8.03 6.10 -7.96
CA TYR A 65 8.58 5.75 -9.27
C TYR A 65 7.48 5.75 -10.34
N LYS A 66 7.07 6.95 -10.78
CA LYS A 66 5.94 7.20 -11.69
C LYS A 66 6.26 8.30 -12.67
N LYS A 67 5.51 8.45 -13.76
CA LYS A 67 5.62 9.64 -14.62
C LYS A 67 5.03 10.87 -13.94
N THR A 68 5.55 12.05 -14.26
CA THR A 68 5.03 13.33 -13.74
C THR A 68 3.71 13.76 -14.38
N SER A 69 3.42 13.25 -15.59
CA SER A 69 2.19 13.50 -16.34
C SER A 69 1.80 12.28 -17.18
N CYS A 70 0.51 12.15 -17.50
CA CYS A 70 -0.01 11.13 -18.41
C CYS A 70 0.59 11.32 -19.82
N GLY A 71 1.10 10.25 -20.43
CA GLY A 71 1.76 10.29 -21.73
C GLY A 71 3.14 10.98 -21.75
N GLY A 72 3.61 11.48 -20.60
CA GLY A 72 4.91 12.13 -20.46
C GLY A 72 6.06 11.12 -20.35
N SER A 73 7.27 11.56 -20.72
CA SER A 73 8.49 10.75 -20.59
C SER A 73 9.21 10.95 -19.26
N GLN A 74 8.97 12.06 -18.56
CA GLN A 74 9.68 12.42 -17.34
C GLN A 74 9.24 11.57 -16.14
N VAL A 75 10.21 10.91 -15.50
CA VAL A 75 10.02 10.19 -14.23
C VAL A 75 10.06 11.20 -13.09
N ALA A 76 9.11 11.08 -12.16
CA ALA A 76 9.06 11.88 -10.95
C ALA A 76 10.24 11.55 -10.04
N THR A 77 10.61 12.51 -9.18
CA THR A 77 11.56 12.24 -8.10
C THR A 77 11.01 11.13 -7.22
N TYR A 78 11.75 10.03 -7.15
CA TYR A 78 11.51 8.87 -6.30
C TYR A 78 12.47 8.87 -5.12
N PHE A 79 12.17 8.03 -4.14
CA PHE A 79 13.02 7.78 -2.99
C PHE A 79 12.95 6.29 -2.65
N THR A 80 14.03 5.77 -2.08
CA THR A 80 14.19 4.34 -1.80
C THR A 80 14.55 4.17 -0.34
N TYR A 81 13.86 3.26 0.33
CA TYR A 81 14.20 2.78 1.67
C TYR A 81 14.70 1.35 1.56
N ASN A 82 15.69 1.00 2.36
CA ASN A 82 16.29 -0.33 2.35
C ASN A 82 16.01 -1.02 3.67
N LYS A 83 16.01 -2.34 3.63
CA LYS A 83 15.85 -3.23 4.77
C LYS A 83 14.46 -3.19 5.39
N ASP A 84 14.08 -4.35 5.84
CA ASP A 84 12.84 -4.57 6.57
C ASP A 84 13.06 -5.67 7.60
N ASN A 85 11.98 -6.07 8.24
CA ASN A 85 11.90 -7.32 8.98
C ASN A 85 10.63 -8.03 8.53
N LEU A 86 10.70 -9.32 8.26
CA LEU A 86 9.52 -10.13 8.00
C LEU A 86 8.65 -10.19 9.27
N ARG A 87 7.35 -9.92 9.12
CA ARG A 87 6.39 -9.93 10.24
C ARG A 87 5.45 -11.11 10.19
N ALA A 88 4.86 -11.33 9.02
CA ALA A 88 4.00 -12.48 8.79
C ALA A 88 3.95 -12.80 7.30
N ALA A 89 3.81 -14.07 6.95
CA ALA A 89 3.50 -14.48 5.60
C ALA A 89 2.70 -15.78 5.60
N TRP A 90 1.84 -15.98 4.61
CA TRP A 90 1.02 -17.18 4.52
C TRP A 90 0.75 -17.58 3.08
N TYR A 91 1.15 -18.80 2.75
CA TYR A 91 1.04 -19.38 1.42
C TYR A 91 -0.40 -19.41 0.88
N THR A 92 -1.38 -19.75 1.71
CA THR A 92 -2.77 -19.99 1.28
C THR A 92 -3.49 -18.79 0.66
N THR A 93 -3.14 -17.58 1.08
CA THR A 93 -3.62 -16.33 0.48
C THR A 93 -2.49 -15.52 -0.15
N ASP A 94 -1.31 -16.14 -0.31
CA ASP A 94 -0.13 -15.55 -0.93
C ASP A 94 0.24 -14.15 -0.39
N PHE A 95 0.07 -13.89 0.91
CA PHE A 95 0.41 -12.59 1.50
C PHE A 95 1.75 -12.65 2.23
N ALA A 96 2.50 -11.55 2.18
CA ALA A 96 3.60 -11.28 3.07
C ALA A 96 3.49 -9.84 3.60
N LEU A 97 3.77 -9.68 4.90
CA LEU A 97 3.83 -8.42 5.61
C LEU A 97 5.25 -8.24 6.14
N VAL A 98 5.91 -7.18 5.68
CA VAL A 98 7.21 -6.75 6.20
C VAL A 98 7.08 -5.40 6.91
N GLU A 99 8.04 -5.05 7.75
CA GLU A 99 8.11 -3.74 8.39
C GLU A 99 9.44 -3.07 8.03
N LEU A 100 9.38 -1.94 7.34
CA LEU A 100 10.58 -1.17 6.97
C LEU A 100 11.32 -0.71 8.23
N GLN A 101 12.65 -0.88 8.26
CA GLN A 101 13.46 -0.45 9.40
C GLN A 101 13.57 1.07 9.46
N ASP A 102 13.83 1.70 8.31
CA ASP A 102 13.83 3.14 8.15
C ASP A 102 12.44 3.61 7.75
N SER A 103 11.67 4.10 8.72
CA SER A 103 10.31 4.56 8.46
C SER A 103 10.30 5.72 7.45
N PRO A 104 9.47 5.64 6.39
CA PRO A 104 9.43 6.64 5.33
C PRO A 104 8.69 7.93 5.74
N LEU A 105 8.41 8.10 7.03
CA LEU A 105 7.61 9.18 7.59
C LEU A 105 8.21 10.57 7.50
N SER A 106 9.53 10.67 7.35
CA SER A 106 10.19 11.95 7.11
C SER A 106 9.79 12.55 5.76
N ASP A 107 9.25 11.74 4.84
CA ASP A 107 8.77 12.21 3.55
C ASP A 107 7.26 12.50 3.58
N PRO A 108 6.83 13.78 3.50
CA PRO A 108 5.41 14.16 3.55
C PRO A 108 4.62 13.67 2.33
N ARG A 109 5.29 13.04 1.35
CA ARG A 109 4.70 12.52 0.13
C ARG A 109 4.38 11.03 0.25
N VAL A 110 4.52 10.44 1.43
CA VAL A 110 4.17 9.05 1.77
C VAL A 110 2.79 9.01 2.42
N ALA A 111 2.03 7.95 2.13
CA ALA A 111 0.76 7.66 2.78
C ALA A 111 0.73 6.20 3.24
N PHE A 112 -0.18 5.90 4.17
CA PHE A 112 -0.41 4.57 4.72
C PHE A 112 -1.84 4.17 4.41
N LEU A 113 -2.03 3.16 3.56
CA LEU A 113 -3.35 2.80 3.05
C LEU A 113 -4.26 2.25 4.14
N GLY A 114 -5.53 2.63 4.06
CA GLY A 114 -6.57 1.96 4.83
C GLY A 114 -6.87 0.58 4.25
N TRP A 115 -7.55 -0.25 5.01
CA TRP A 115 -7.94 -1.61 4.61
C TRP A 115 -9.36 -1.93 5.06
N ASP A 116 -9.98 -2.88 4.37
CA ASP A 116 -11.28 -3.44 4.68
C ASP A 116 -11.15 -4.97 4.82
N ARG A 117 -11.51 -5.48 6.00
CA ARG A 117 -11.49 -6.92 6.31
C ARG A 117 -12.88 -7.49 6.59
N THR A 118 -13.94 -6.80 6.17
CA THR A 118 -15.32 -7.25 6.37
C THR A 118 -15.63 -8.53 5.60
N GLY A 119 -14.93 -8.78 4.49
CA GLY A 119 -15.24 -9.86 3.55
C GLY A 119 -16.44 -9.57 2.64
N SER A 120 -16.97 -8.33 2.67
CA SER A 120 -18.02 -7.90 1.76
C SER A 120 -17.52 -7.94 0.32
N THR A 121 -18.30 -8.49 -0.60
CA THR A 121 -17.96 -8.54 -2.02
C THR A 121 -17.81 -7.12 -2.59
N PRO A 122 -16.63 -6.75 -3.11
CA PRO A 122 -16.40 -5.44 -3.72
C PRO A 122 -17.22 -5.26 -4.99
N THR A 123 -17.66 -4.03 -5.27
CA THR A 123 -18.45 -3.70 -6.47
C THR A 123 -17.62 -3.28 -7.68
N ASN A 124 -16.33 -3.07 -7.46
CA ASN A 124 -15.31 -2.78 -8.48
C ASN A 124 -13.92 -3.04 -7.88
N GLY A 125 -12.92 -3.07 -8.75
CA GLY A 125 -11.53 -3.30 -8.40
C GLY A 125 -10.63 -2.23 -9.01
N THR A 126 -9.66 -1.74 -8.25
CA THR A 126 -8.59 -0.90 -8.79
C THR A 126 -7.25 -1.42 -8.30
N CYS A 127 -6.26 -1.52 -9.19
CA CYS A 127 -4.90 -1.87 -8.82
C CYS A 127 -3.94 -0.74 -9.18
N ILE A 128 -2.99 -0.44 -8.30
CA ILE A 128 -1.85 0.45 -8.59
C ILE A 128 -0.59 -0.39 -8.39
N HIS A 129 0.23 -0.51 -9.43
CA HIS A 129 1.31 -1.52 -9.47
C HIS A 129 2.51 -1.09 -10.34
N HIS A 130 3.59 -1.88 -10.28
CA HIS A 130 4.79 -1.73 -11.10
C HIS A 130 4.99 -2.95 -12.02
N PRO A 131 4.36 -2.97 -13.20
CA PRO A 131 4.48 -4.09 -14.13
C PRO A 131 5.87 -4.13 -14.74
N SER A 132 6.51 -5.29 -14.75
CA SER A 132 7.85 -5.54 -15.30
C SER A 132 8.93 -4.59 -14.73
N GLY A 133 8.76 -4.11 -13.50
CA GLY A 133 9.65 -3.12 -12.89
C GLY A 133 9.54 -1.71 -13.46
N ASP A 134 8.55 -1.44 -14.33
CA ASP A 134 8.31 -0.13 -14.95
C ASP A 134 7.77 0.88 -13.93
N VAL A 135 7.69 2.14 -14.37
CA VAL A 135 7.00 3.20 -13.66
C VAL A 135 5.56 2.79 -13.35
N MET A 136 5.06 3.25 -12.20
CA MET A 136 3.75 2.91 -11.66
C MET A 136 2.63 3.07 -12.70
N LYS A 137 1.76 2.06 -12.78
CA LYS A 137 0.55 2.02 -13.61
C LYS A 137 -0.69 1.82 -12.73
N ILE A 138 -1.86 1.94 -13.34
CA ILE A 138 -3.15 1.72 -12.70
C ILE A 138 -4.04 0.91 -13.65
N SER A 139 -4.79 -0.05 -13.08
CA SER A 139 -5.74 -0.91 -13.79
C SER A 139 -7.10 -0.88 -13.09
N PHE A 140 -8.19 -1.06 -13.85
CA PHE A 140 -9.56 -0.95 -13.37
C PHE A 140 -10.41 -2.12 -13.86
N ASP A 141 -11.23 -2.64 -12.95
CA ASP A 141 -12.35 -3.55 -13.17
C ASP A 141 -13.60 -2.82 -12.65
N TYR A 142 -14.61 -2.65 -13.49
CA TYR A 142 -15.83 -1.89 -13.19
C TYR A 142 -16.98 -2.77 -12.72
N GLU A 143 -16.79 -4.07 -12.62
CA GLU A 143 -17.78 -5.05 -12.22
C GLU A 143 -17.60 -5.52 -10.77
N GLY A 144 -18.63 -6.20 -10.25
CA GLY A 144 -18.55 -6.86 -8.95
C GLY A 144 -17.57 -8.02 -8.98
N LEU A 145 -16.67 -8.05 -7.99
CA LEU A 145 -15.66 -9.10 -7.87
C LEU A 145 -16.28 -10.42 -7.40
N SER A 146 -15.53 -11.51 -7.54
CA SER A 146 -15.94 -12.82 -6.99
C SER A 146 -14.83 -13.44 -6.17
N GLU A 147 -15.18 -14.11 -5.06
CA GLU A 147 -14.20 -14.92 -4.34
C GLU A 147 -14.09 -16.29 -5.00
N THR A 148 -12.86 -16.72 -5.26
CA THR A 148 -12.53 -17.99 -5.90
C THR A 148 -11.23 -18.56 -5.32
N SER A 149 -10.86 -19.77 -5.73
CA SER A 149 -9.47 -20.24 -5.61
C SER A 149 -8.63 -19.72 -6.77
N TYR A 150 -7.31 -19.63 -6.58
CA TYR A 150 -6.38 -19.20 -7.62
C TYR A 150 -6.56 -20.00 -8.92
N GLY A 151 -6.65 -19.30 -10.06
CA GLY A 151 -6.84 -19.91 -11.38
C GLY A 151 -8.22 -20.57 -11.59
N SER A 152 -9.17 -20.40 -10.68
CA SER A 152 -10.50 -21.04 -10.71
C SER A 152 -11.62 -20.00 -10.81
N ASN A 153 -12.81 -20.47 -11.20
CA ASN A 153 -14.05 -19.69 -11.17
C ASN A 153 -14.88 -19.89 -9.90
N ASN A 154 -14.48 -20.83 -9.03
CA ASN A 154 -15.13 -21.12 -7.75
C ASN A 154 -14.07 -21.36 -6.68
N GLY A 155 -14.46 -21.28 -5.40
CA GLY A 155 -13.60 -21.56 -4.26
C GLY A 155 -13.47 -20.37 -3.33
N THR A 156 -12.37 -20.32 -2.59
CA THR A 156 -12.10 -19.28 -1.59
C THR A 156 -10.63 -18.86 -1.62
N ASN A 157 -10.32 -17.81 -0.85
CA ASN A 157 -9.00 -17.23 -0.59
C ASN A 157 -8.54 -16.14 -1.55
N TYR A 158 -9.14 -16.01 -2.73
CA TYR A 158 -8.74 -14.99 -3.71
C TYR A 158 -9.92 -14.21 -4.26
N TRP A 159 -9.78 -12.90 -4.33
CA TRP A 159 -10.61 -12.05 -5.19
C TRP A 159 -10.17 -12.26 -6.63
N LYS A 160 -11.08 -12.74 -7.47
CA LYS A 160 -10.92 -12.76 -8.91
C LYS A 160 -11.40 -11.44 -9.49
N VAL A 161 -10.53 -10.85 -10.30
CA VAL A 161 -10.73 -9.59 -11.01
C VAL A 161 -10.66 -9.88 -12.51
N ASP A 162 -11.40 -9.14 -13.33
CA ASP A 162 -11.30 -9.19 -14.79
C ASP A 162 -11.12 -7.76 -15.31
N TRP A 163 -9.94 -7.42 -15.85
CA TRP A 163 -9.62 -6.02 -16.13
C TRP A 163 -10.32 -5.47 -17.38
N ASP A 164 -11.08 -4.39 -17.22
CA ASP A 164 -11.59 -3.57 -18.32
C ASP A 164 -10.53 -2.65 -18.92
N ILE A 165 -9.71 -2.07 -18.04
CA ILE A 165 -8.66 -1.11 -18.41
C ILE A 165 -7.36 -1.49 -17.75
N GLY A 166 -6.33 -1.63 -18.58
CA GLY A 166 -5.01 -2.04 -18.14
C GLY A 166 -4.93 -3.56 -17.96
N ALA A 167 -3.84 -4.00 -17.34
CA ALA A 167 -3.56 -5.38 -16.98
C ALA A 167 -2.59 -5.38 -15.80
N THR A 168 -2.24 -6.54 -15.27
CA THR A 168 -1.01 -6.71 -14.49
C THR A 168 0.00 -7.52 -15.31
N GLU A 169 1.26 -7.51 -14.90
CA GLU A 169 2.35 -8.24 -15.57
C GLU A 169 3.33 -8.75 -14.49
N PRO A 170 4.31 -9.62 -14.83
CA PRO A 170 5.35 -10.02 -13.87
C PRO A 170 5.97 -8.79 -13.18
N GLY A 171 6.13 -8.82 -11.85
CA GLY A 171 6.56 -7.66 -11.05
C GLY A 171 5.42 -6.83 -10.45
N SER A 172 4.19 -6.96 -10.95
CA SER A 172 2.99 -6.42 -10.30
C SER A 172 2.63 -7.17 -9.02
N SER A 173 3.16 -8.38 -8.81
CA SER A 173 2.93 -9.24 -7.64
C SER A 173 3.06 -8.46 -6.33
N GLY A 174 2.14 -8.68 -5.40
CA GLY A 174 2.08 -7.97 -4.12
C GLY A 174 1.41 -6.58 -4.18
N SER A 175 1.12 -6.04 -5.36
CA SER A 175 0.39 -4.78 -5.49
C SER A 175 -0.99 -4.82 -4.83
N PRO A 176 -1.46 -3.73 -4.20
CA PRO A 176 -2.76 -3.71 -3.56
C PRO A 176 -3.91 -3.71 -4.57
N LEU A 177 -4.97 -4.44 -4.21
CA LEU A 177 -6.31 -4.27 -4.78
C LEU A 177 -7.13 -3.38 -3.87
N PHE A 178 -7.74 -2.34 -4.46
CA PHE A 178 -8.61 -1.39 -3.79
C PHE A 178 -10.08 -1.71 -4.08
N ASP A 179 -10.91 -1.58 -3.04
CA ASP A 179 -12.38 -1.56 -3.16
C ASP A 179 -12.89 -0.19 -3.68
N GLN A 180 -14.21 -0.08 -3.84
CA GLN A 180 -14.90 1.15 -4.24
C GLN A 180 -14.68 2.33 -3.29
N ASN A 181 -14.21 2.09 -2.07
CA ASN A 181 -13.90 3.11 -1.05
C ASN A 181 -12.40 3.41 -0.96
N LYS A 182 -11.58 2.91 -1.90
CA LYS A 182 -10.12 3.07 -1.95
C LYS A 182 -9.38 2.44 -0.76
N ARG A 183 -9.88 1.32 -0.25
CA ARG A 183 -9.28 0.54 0.83
C ARG A 183 -8.72 -0.77 0.30
N VAL A 184 -7.58 -1.19 0.86
CA VAL A 184 -6.95 -2.46 0.49
C VAL A 184 -7.83 -3.63 0.93
N ILE A 185 -8.15 -4.50 -0.03
CA ILE A 185 -8.95 -5.72 0.17
C ILE A 185 -8.20 -6.99 -0.24
N GLY A 186 -6.99 -6.85 -0.77
CA GLY A 186 -6.09 -7.94 -1.10
C GLY A 186 -4.81 -7.46 -1.76
N GLN A 187 -3.93 -8.40 -2.08
CA GLN A 187 -2.67 -8.16 -2.79
C GLN A 187 -2.51 -9.14 -3.95
N LEU A 188 -1.93 -8.69 -5.07
CA LEU A 188 -1.84 -9.49 -6.30
C LEU A 188 -1.01 -10.74 -6.04
N SER A 189 -1.58 -11.89 -6.37
CA SER A 189 -0.84 -13.15 -6.44
C SER A 189 -0.36 -13.40 -7.87
N GLY A 190 -1.24 -13.21 -8.85
CA GLY A 190 -0.93 -13.35 -10.27
C GLY A 190 -2.19 -13.65 -11.07
N GLY A 191 -2.00 -14.03 -12.33
CA GLY A 191 -3.10 -14.44 -13.19
C GLY A 191 -2.69 -14.54 -14.64
N TYR A 192 -3.68 -14.38 -15.53
CA TYR A 192 -3.54 -14.57 -16.97
C TYR A 192 -3.47 -13.26 -17.73
N SER A 193 -3.73 -12.13 -17.07
CA SER A 193 -3.79 -10.85 -17.74
C SER A 193 -2.44 -10.45 -18.33
N ALA A 194 -2.50 -9.83 -19.50
CA ALA A 194 -1.38 -9.16 -20.15
C ALA A 194 -1.95 -8.19 -21.19
N CYS A 195 -1.16 -7.21 -21.62
CA CYS A 195 -1.58 -6.30 -22.68
C CYS A 195 -1.94 -7.08 -23.97
N GLY A 196 -3.22 -7.06 -24.35
CA GLY A 196 -3.73 -7.76 -25.54
C GLY A 196 -4.06 -9.24 -25.33
N ALA A 197 -4.02 -9.74 -24.09
CA ALA A 197 -4.51 -11.08 -23.77
C ALA A 197 -6.03 -11.18 -24.02
N SER A 198 -6.50 -12.37 -24.40
CA SER A 198 -7.94 -12.66 -24.48
C SER A 198 -8.57 -12.93 -23.11
N ASP A 199 -7.73 -13.15 -22.10
CA ASP A 199 -8.11 -13.45 -20.74
C ASP A 199 -7.46 -12.40 -19.83
N MET A 200 -8.27 -11.53 -19.26
CA MET A 200 -7.81 -10.39 -18.47
C MET A 200 -7.92 -10.65 -16.97
N ARG A 201 -8.06 -11.92 -16.58
CA ARG A 201 -8.31 -12.30 -15.18
C ARG A 201 -7.04 -12.36 -14.35
N ASP A 202 -7.13 -11.81 -13.14
CA ASP A 202 -6.12 -11.92 -12.08
C ASP A 202 -6.73 -12.29 -10.73
N TRP A 203 -5.89 -12.81 -9.83
CA TRP A 203 -6.26 -13.25 -8.49
C TRP A 203 -5.46 -12.51 -7.42
N TYR A 204 -6.19 -11.96 -6.46
CA TYR A 204 -5.66 -11.23 -5.32
C TYR A 204 -5.96 -11.97 -4.03
N GLY A 205 -4.94 -12.25 -3.22
CA GLY A 205 -5.13 -12.86 -1.92
C GLY A 205 -6.08 -12.05 -1.06
N CYS A 206 -7.18 -12.64 -0.59
CA CYS A 206 -8.21 -11.94 0.18
C CYS A 206 -7.64 -11.44 1.51
N PHE A 207 -7.61 -10.11 1.70
CA PHE A 207 -7.11 -9.50 2.93
C PHE A 207 -7.85 -10.00 4.17
N TYR A 208 -9.16 -10.18 4.07
CA TYR A 208 -9.99 -10.65 5.18
C TYR A 208 -9.67 -12.11 5.59
N ARG A 209 -9.19 -12.94 4.65
CA ARG A 209 -8.72 -14.31 4.92
C ARG A 209 -7.33 -14.28 5.55
N SER A 210 -6.46 -13.41 5.05
CA SER A 210 -5.12 -13.13 5.63
C SER A 210 -5.20 -12.55 7.06
N TRP A 211 -6.35 -11.98 7.46
CA TRP A 211 -6.53 -11.40 8.79
C TRP A 211 -6.27 -12.39 9.92
N THR A 212 -6.89 -13.57 9.86
CA THR A 212 -6.66 -14.68 10.80
C THR A 212 -5.60 -15.65 10.29
N GLY A 213 -5.44 -15.73 8.97
CA GLY A 213 -4.40 -16.47 8.29
C GLY A 213 -4.25 -17.92 8.78
N GLY A 214 -3.00 -18.36 8.97
CA GLY A 214 -2.65 -19.69 9.49
C GLY A 214 -2.81 -19.84 11.01
N GLY A 215 -3.34 -18.84 11.71
CA GLY A 215 -3.61 -18.90 13.16
C GLY A 215 -2.44 -18.55 14.07
N THR A 216 -1.26 -18.21 13.53
CA THR A 216 -0.09 -17.77 14.32
C THR A 216 0.30 -16.32 13.99
N ASN A 217 1.04 -15.65 14.88
CA ASN A 217 1.51 -14.28 14.64
C ASN A 217 2.37 -14.14 13.36
N SER A 218 3.09 -15.19 12.97
CA SER A 218 3.91 -15.23 11.76
C SER A 218 3.13 -15.59 10.49
N THR A 219 1.83 -15.88 10.59
CA THR A 219 1.01 -16.31 9.44
C THR A 219 -0.30 -15.54 9.30
N ARG A 220 -0.44 -14.39 9.97
CA ARG A 220 -1.67 -13.57 9.93
C ARG A 220 -1.42 -12.08 10.13
N LEU A 221 -2.36 -11.25 9.67
CA LEU A 221 -2.25 -9.78 9.74
C LEU A 221 -2.70 -9.18 11.08
N CYS A 222 -3.65 -9.82 11.78
CA CYS A 222 -4.37 -9.15 12.87
C CYS A 222 -3.49 -8.64 14.02
N ASN A 223 -2.40 -9.33 14.37
CA ASN A 223 -1.49 -8.88 15.44
C ASN A 223 -0.72 -7.61 15.10
N TRP A 224 -0.50 -7.36 13.82
CA TRP A 224 0.30 -6.25 13.32
C TRP A 224 -0.58 -5.05 13.02
N LEU A 225 -1.74 -5.29 12.41
CA LEU A 225 -2.63 -4.21 11.95
C LEU A 225 -3.71 -3.81 12.96
N ASP A 226 -4.02 -4.66 13.94
CA ASP A 226 -4.85 -4.32 15.10
C ASP A 226 -4.19 -4.74 16.43
N PRO A 227 -3.03 -4.17 16.79
CA PRO A 227 -2.23 -4.61 17.93
C PRO A 227 -2.96 -4.47 19.28
N ASN A 228 -3.95 -3.58 19.36
CA ASN A 228 -4.74 -3.33 20.57
C ASN A 228 -6.08 -4.08 20.57
N ASN A 229 -6.32 -4.97 19.60
CA ASN A 229 -7.54 -5.75 19.46
C ASN A 229 -8.82 -4.88 19.56
N THR A 230 -8.82 -3.76 18.85
CA THR A 230 -9.94 -2.81 18.81
C THR A 230 -11.17 -3.40 18.13
N GLY A 231 -11.01 -4.44 17.32
CA GLY A 231 -12.09 -5.07 16.56
C GLY A 231 -12.46 -4.30 15.30
N ALA A 232 -11.70 -3.27 14.92
CA ALA A 232 -11.93 -2.48 13.71
C ALA A 232 -11.99 -3.39 12.48
N GLN A 233 -13.07 -3.29 11.70
CA GLN A 233 -13.24 -4.02 10.44
C GLN A 233 -12.74 -3.22 9.24
N ILE A 234 -12.66 -1.90 9.40
CA ILE A 234 -12.35 -0.94 8.36
C ILE A 234 -11.54 0.17 9.00
N ILE A 235 -10.45 0.58 8.35
CA ILE A 235 -9.78 1.86 8.63
C ILE A 235 -9.49 2.59 7.34
N ASN A 236 -9.39 3.92 7.40
CA ASN A 236 -9.08 4.74 6.23
C ASN A 236 -7.57 5.04 6.14
N ILE A 237 -7.20 5.55 4.98
CA ILE A 237 -5.85 6.02 4.69
C ILE A 237 -5.39 7.06 5.72
N MET A 238 -4.12 6.99 6.11
CA MET A 238 -3.48 7.91 7.03
C MET A 238 -2.30 8.60 6.34
N TYR A 239 -2.31 9.92 6.39
CA TYR A 239 -1.24 10.80 5.94
C TYR A 239 -1.40 12.16 6.65
N PRO A 240 -0.32 12.94 6.82
CA PRO A 240 -0.42 14.31 7.35
C PRO A 240 -1.14 15.22 6.37
N TYR A 241 -2.10 16.03 6.83
CA TYR A 241 -2.81 16.99 5.97
C TYR A 241 -3.20 18.26 6.73
N ILE A 242 -3.37 19.35 6.00
CA ILE A 242 -3.73 20.66 6.55
C ILE A 242 -5.18 20.97 6.20
N THR A 243 -5.96 21.44 7.18
CA THR A 243 -7.28 22.04 6.97
C THR A 243 -7.27 23.50 7.38
N GLY A 244 -8.07 24.34 6.73
CA GLY A 244 -8.28 25.71 7.13
C GLY A 244 -9.20 26.44 6.14
N PRO A 245 -9.46 27.73 6.35
CA PRO A 245 -10.25 28.54 5.43
C PRO A 245 -9.65 28.56 4.03
N SER A 246 -10.51 28.46 3.00
CA SER A 246 -10.11 28.59 1.60
C SER A 246 -9.78 30.04 1.20
N LEU A 247 -10.24 31.00 2.00
CA LEU A 247 -10.01 32.43 1.81
C LEU A 247 -9.53 33.04 3.14
N VAL A 248 -8.39 33.73 3.09
CA VAL A 248 -7.84 34.51 4.20
C VAL A 248 -8.04 35.99 3.87
N CYS A 249 -8.91 36.67 4.62
CA CYS A 249 -9.23 38.10 4.44
C CYS A 249 -8.57 38.95 5.54
N THR A 250 -9.25 40.01 6.00
CA THR A 250 -8.77 40.94 7.02
C THR A 250 -8.84 40.39 8.45
N SER A 251 -9.31 39.15 8.64
CA SER A 251 -9.42 38.50 9.94
C SER A 251 -8.48 37.32 10.04
N ASN A 252 -7.95 37.11 11.25
CA ASN A 252 -7.12 35.97 11.57
C ASN A 252 -7.76 34.66 11.13
N SER A 253 -6.99 33.82 10.45
CA SER A 253 -7.41 32.52 9.95
C SER A 253 -6.48 31.43 10.48
N THR A 254 -7.06 30.41 11.12
CA THR A 254 -6.30 29.29 11.67
C THR A 254 -6.34 28.08 10.75
N PHE A 255 -5.16 27.52 10.51
CA PHE A 255 -4.94 26.27 9.81
C PHE A 255 -4.50 25.21 10.82
N THR A 256 -5.00 23.99 10.66
CA THR A 256 -4.71 22.85 11.54
C THR A 256 -4.04 21.74 10.75
N LEU A 257 -2.89 21.27 11.22
CA LEU A 257 -2.22 20.06 10.77
C LEU A 257 -2.81 18.86 11.51
N HIS A 258 -3.32 17.90 10.75
CA HIS A 258 -3.86 16.64 11.24
C HIS A 258 -2.89 15.50 10.98
N ASN A 259 -3.03 14.43 11.75
CA ASN A 259 -2.24 13.20 11.63
C ASN A 259 -0.73 13.48 11.60
N ARG A 260 -0.25 14.36 12.48
CA ARG A 260 1.19 14.57 12.64
C ARG A 260 1.83 13.32 13.24
N PRO A 261 2.89 12.74 12.63
CA PRO A 261 3.62 11.64 13.24
C PRO A 261 4.28 12.09 14.55
N SER A 262 4.21 11.23 15.57
CA SER A 262 4.80 11.54 16.88
C SER A 262 6.30 11.81 16.77
N GLY A 263 6.81 12.76 17.55
CA GLY A 263 8.24 13.14 17.55
C GLY A 263 8.69 14.02 16.38
N THR A 264 7.80 14.41 15.46
CA THR A 264 8.15 15.32 14.35
C THR A 264 7.98 16.80 14.73
N THR A 265 8.81 17.66 14.13
CA THR A 265 8.71 19.12 14.28
C THR A 265 7.86 19.72 13.17
N VAL A 266 7.15 20.80 13.48
CA VAL A 266 6.28 21.50 12.51
C VAL A 266 6.91 22.84 12.14
N ASN A 267 7.07 23.10 10.84
CA ASN A 267 7.49 24.39 10.32
C ASN A 267 6.49 24.89 9.29
N TRP A 268 5.72 25.92 9.66
CA TRP A 268 4.74 26.53 8.76
C TRP A 268 5.40 27.51 7.81
N THR A 269 5.00 27.47 6.55
CA THR A 269 5.36 28.47 5.55
C THR A 269 4.10 29.07 4.97
N LYS A 270 4.16 30.35 4.60
CA LYS A 270 3.03 31.13 4.12
C LYS A 270 3.44 31.98 2.92
N SER A 271 2.47 32.37 2.12
CA SER A 271 2.65 33.33 1.02
C SER A 271 3.01 34.73 1.56
N SER A 272 3.76 35.52 0.78
CA SER A 272 4.28 36.83 1.22
C SER A 272 3.20 37.81 1.66
N ASN A 273 1.97 37.70 1.12
CA ASN A 273 0.82 38.55 1.43
C ASN A 273 0.11 38.23 2.75
N LEU A 274 0.45 37.13 3.43
CA LEU A 274 -0.11 36.76 4.73
C LEU A 274 0.85 37.19 5.86
N GLN A 275 0.34 37.51 7.04
CA GLN A 275 1.17 37.87 8.21
C GLN A 275 1.06 36.78 9.26
N PRO A 276 2.17 36.26 9.82
CA PRO A 276 2.07 35.27 10.88
C PRO A 276 1.53 35.92 12.15
N VAL A 277 0.51 35.32 12.77
CA VAL A 277 -0.02 35.77 14.06
C VAL A 277 0.53 34.89 15.19
N SER A 278 0.40 33.56 15.07
CA SER A 278 0.84 32.62 16.12
C SER A 278 0.92 31.18 15.60
N GLY A 279 1.42 30.27 16.45
CA GLY A 279 1.30 28.84 16.20
C GLY A 279 2.47 28.16 15.48
N GLN A 280 3.57 28.88 15.25
CA GLN A 280 4.80 28.31 14.74
C GLN A 280 5.28 27.16 15.65
N GLY A 281 5.66 26.01 15.06
CA GLY A 281 6.06 24.84 15.84
C GLY A 281 4.92 24.01 16.41
N THR A 282 3.65 24.38 16.16
CA THR A 282 2.47 23.68 16.68
C THR A 282 1.58 23.16 15.55
N ASP A 283 0.61 22.32 15.90
CA ASP A 283 -0.36 21.78 14.95
C ASP A 283 -1.40 22.82 14.50
N ASN A 284 -1.47 24.01 15.13
CA ASN A 284 -2.37 25.09 14.72
C ASN A 284 -1.57 26.34 14.37
N TYR A 285 -1.75 26.89 13.18
CA TYR A 285 -1.05 28.08 12.72
C TYR A 285 -2.03 29.16 12.30
N THR A 286 -1.87 30.36 12.85
CA THR A 286 -2.76 31.49 12.56
C THR A 286 -2.01 32.54 11.76
N VAL A 287 -2.62 32.94 10.65
CA VAL A 287 -2.21 34.05 9.77
C VAL A 287 -3.26 35.15 9.73
#